data_AF-A0A2H9LCQ8-F1
#
_entry.id   AF-A0A2H9LCQ8-F1
#
_cell.length_a   1.000
_cell.length_b   1.000
_cell.length_c   1.000
_cell.angle_alpha   90.00
_cell.angle_beta   90.00
_cell.angle_gamma   90.00
#
_symmetry.space_group_name_H-M   'P 1'
#
loop_
_entity.id
_entity.type
_entity.pdbx_description
1 polymer ?
#
loop_
_entity_poly.entity_id
_entity_poly.type
_entity_poly.pdbx_seq_one_letter_code
_entity_poly.pdbx_strand_id
1 'polypeptide(L)'
;MAIDFTSMLLDENIAGNAANTASNILGNPFWLIAGIVLIVVTILLLLFIKKIIINSILGLILFLVVKFGLAVQLPTIPALVVSIIFGPAGIGVMLLLKFFGLF
;
A
#
# COMPACT_ATOMS: atom_id res chain seq x y z
N MET A 1 15.88 -57.20 7.42
CA MET A 1 15.45 -55.79 7.53
C MET A 1 16.71 -54.95 7.46
N ALA A 2 17.10 -54.53 6.26
CA ALA A 2 18.28 -53.68 6.07
C ALA A 2 17.87 -52.25 6.39
N ILE A 3 18.50 -51.62 7.37
CA ILE A 3 18.34 -50.19 7.63
C ILE A 3 18.88 -49.47 6.39
N ASP A 4 18.02 -48.68 5.74
CA ASP A 4 18.40 -47.90 4.56
C ASP A 4 19.25 -46.70 4.98
N PHE A 5 20.55 -46.96 5.16
CA PHE A 5 21.58 -45.98 5.53
C PHE A 5 21.56 -44.71 4.68
N THR A 6 21.07 -44.80 3.44
CA THR A 6 20.97 -43.66 2.52
C THR A 6 19.97 -42.62 3.01
N SER A 7 18.83 -43.05 3.54
CA SER A 7 17.81 -42.15 4.11
C SER A 7 18.28 -41.46 5.40
N MET A 8 19.06 -42.18 6.21
CA MET A 8 19.58 -41.69 7.49
C MET A 8 20.69 -40.64 7.29
N LEU A 9 21.53 -40.80 6.27
CA LEU A 9 22.54 -39.82 5.88
C LEU A 9 21.96 -38.56 5.23
N LEU A 10 20.81 -38.68 4.54
CA LEU A 10 20.11 -37.51 4.01
C LEU A 10 19.46 -36.69 5.13
N ASP A 11 18.88 -37.35 6.12
CA ASP A 11 18.23 -36.67 7.26
C ASP A 11 19.25 -35.91 8.11
N GLU A 12 20.43 -36.49 8.33
CA GLU A 12 21.54 -35.83 9.05
C GLU A 12 22.11 -34.62 8.27
N ASN A 13 22.23 -34.71 6.94
CA ASN A 13 22.66 -33.59 6.11
C ASN A 13 21.63 -32.46 6.04
N ILE A 14 20.34 -32.79 5.97
CA ILE A 14 19.26 -31.78 5.95
C ILE A 14 19.16 -31.11 7.32
N ALA A 15 19.19 -31.87 8.41
CA ALA A 15 19.19 -31.33 9.76
C ALA A 15 20.44 -30.48 10.04
N GLY A 16 21.63 -30.93 9.59
CA GLY A 16 22.88 -30.18 9.70
C GLY A 16 22.87 -28.87 8.91
N ASN A 17 22.38 -28.89 7.67
CA ASN A 17 22.27 -27.68 6.85
C ASN A 17 21.20 -26.71 7.37
N ALA A 18 20.09 -27.22 7.90
CA ALA A 18 19.06 -26.40 8.54
C ALA A 18 19.60 -25.75 9.83
N ALA A 19 20.33 -26.51 10.66
CA ALA A 19 20.97 -25.99 11.87
C ALA A 19 22.04 -24.92 11.54
N ASN A 20 22.85 -25.14 10.51
CA ASN A 20 23.85 -24.18 10.04
C ASN A 20 23.23 -22.93 9.41
N THR A 21 22.08 -23.05 8.75
CA THR A 21 21.36 -21.89 8.20
C THR A 21 20.67 -21.11 9.33
N ALA A 22 20.06 -21.80 10.28
CA ALA A 22 19.45 -21.19 11.46
C ALA A 22 20.47 -20.45 12.32
N SER A 23 21.67 -21.01 12.53
CA SER A 23 22.75 -20.34 13.28
C SER A 23 23.34 -19.13 12.54
N ASN A 24 23.33 -19.13 11.20
CA ASN A 24 23.75 -17.98 10.40
C ASN A 24 22.73 -16.83 10.38
N ILE A 25 21.45 -17.12 10.66
CA ILE A 25 20.38 -16.13 10.77
C ILE A 25 20.26 -15.64 12.23
N LEU A 26 20.35 -16.54 13.20
CA LEU A 26 20.30 -16.25 14.63
C LEU A 26 21.61 -15.61 15.08
N GLY A 27 21.59 -14.29 15.29
CA GLY A 27 22.72 -13.51 15.80
C GLY A 27 23.41 -12.63 14.76
N ASN A 28 22.98 -12.68 13.50
CA ASN A 28 23.47 -11.75 12.49
C ASN A 28 22.65 -10.43 12.54
N PRO A 29 23.26 -9.31 12.93
CA PRO A 29 22.57 -8.03 13.11
C PRO A 29 21.99 -7.47 11.80
N PHE A 30 22.46 -7.94 10.64
CA PHE A 30 21.93 -7.55 9.34
C PHE A 30 20.45 -7.89 9.18
N TRP A 31 20.04 -9.11 9.59
CA TRP A 31 18.64 -9.54 9.49
C TRP A 31 17.72 -8.77 10.44
N LEU A 32 18.23 -8.39 11.61
CA LEU A 32 17.52 -7.53 12.56
C LEU A 32 17.24 -6.14 11.92
N ILE A 33 18.26 -5.54 11.30
CA ILE A 33 18.13 -4.23 10.64
C ILE A 33 17.16 -4.33 9.46
N ALA A 34 17.27 -5.36 8.62
CA ALA A 34 16.37 -5.57 7.49
C ALA A 34 14.90 -5.71 7.95
N GLY A 35 14.65 -6.46 9.03
CA GLY A 35 13.32 -6.59 9.62
C GLY A 35 12.76 -5.26 10.13
N ILE A 36 13.56 -4.46 10.83
CA ILE A 36 13.16 -3.13 11.33
C ILE A 36 12.84 -2.19 10.16
N VAL A 37 13.68 -2.16 9.13
CA VAL A 37 13.44 -1.33 7.93
C VAL A 37 12.13 -1.72 7.25
N LEU A 38 11.84 -3.02 7.12
CA LEU A 38 10.61 -3.49 6.51
C LEU A 38 9.36 -3.07 7.32
N ILE A 39 9.44 -3.13 8.65
CA ILE A 39 8.38 -2.65 9.55
C ILE A 39 8.15 -1.15 9.36
N VAL A 40 9.22 -0.34 9.34
CA VAL A 40 9.13 1.11 9.14
C VAL A 40 8.50 1.43 7.79
N VAL A 41 8.95 0.78 6.71
CA VAL A 41 8.37 0.94 5.37
C VAL A 41 6.89 0.58 5.36
N THR A 42 6.51 -0.53 5.99
CA THR A 42 5.10 -0.97 6.08
C THR A 42 4.23 0.04 6.83
N ILE A 43 4.73 0.59 7.94
CA ILE A 43 4.02 1.62 8.71
C ILE A 43 3.85 2.90 7.88
N LEU A 44 4.90 3.35 7.19
CA LEU A 44 4.81 4.51 6.30
C LEU A 44 3.75 4.27 5.21
N LEU A 45 3.78 3.11 4.56
CA LEU A 45 2.83 2.73 3.52
C LEU A 45 1.38 2.74 4.03
N LEU A 46 1.13 2.20 5.23
CA LEU A 46 -0.17 2.24 5.90
C LEU A 46 -0.64 3.67 6.19
N LEU A 47 0.26 4.55 6.63
CA LEU A 47 -0.06 5.96 6.88
C LEU A 47 -0.44 6.71 5.59
N PHE A 48 0.27 6.44 4.48
CA PHE A 48 -0.06 7.02 3.18
C PHE A 48 -1.39 6.47 2.63
N ILE A 49 -1.64 5.16 2.72
CA ILE A 49 -2.90 4.54 2.30
C ILE A 49 -4.09 5.13 3.07
N LYS A 50 -3.98 5.25 4.40
CA LYS A 50 -5.05 5.82 5.22
C LYS A 50 -5.36 7.26 4.80
N LYS A 51 -4.33 8.06 4.51
CA LYS A 51 -4.51 9.42 3.98
C LYS A 51 -5.18 9.43 2.61
N ILE A 52 -4.77 8.55 1.68
CA ILE A 52 -5.37 8.44 0.35
C ILE A 52 -6.86 8.11 0.43
N ILE A 53 -7.23 7.13 1.26
CA ILE A 53 -8.62 6.72 1.44
C ILE A 53 -9.45 7.87 2.01
N ILE A 54 -8.97 8.53 3.07
CA ILE A 54 -9.67 9.69 3.67
C ILE A 54 -9.82 10.81 2.65
N ASN A 55 -8.78 11.11 1.87
CA ASN A 55 -8.84 12.16 0.84
C ASN A 55 -9.84 11.79 -0.26
N SER A 56 -9.86 10.54 -0.70
CA SER A 56 -10.81 10.06 -1.72
C SER A 56 -12.26 10.20 -1.26
N ILE A 57 -12.56 9.79 -0.02
CA ILE A 57 -13.90 9.94 0.58
C ILE A 57 -14.29 11.42 0.69
N LEU A 58 -13.40 12.27 1.20
CA LEU A 58 -13.63 13.71 1.28
C LEU A 58 -13.86 14.32 -0.11
N GLY A 59 -13.12 13.87 -1.13
CA GLY A 59 -13.29 14.32 -2.52
C GLY A 59 -14.67 13.97 -3.08
N LEU A 60 -15.17 12.77 -2.80
CA LEU A 60 -16.49 12.32 -3.23
C LEU A 60 -17.62 13.08 -2.50
N ILE A 61 -17.45 13.34 -1.20
CA ILE A 61 -18.37 14.21 -0.44
C ILE A 61 -18.37 15.62 -1.04
N LEU A 62 -17.20 16.17 -1.35
CA LEU A 62 -17.09 17.51 -1.92
C LEU A 62 -17.72 17.58 -3.32
N PHE A 63 -17.55 16.54 -4.13
CA PHE A 63 -18.22 16.42 -5.43
C PHE A 63 -19.75 16.45 -5.30
N LEU A 64 -20.30 15.70 -4.34
CA LEU A 64 -21.74 15.71 -4.04
C LEU A 64 -22.22 17.10 -3.60
N VAL A 65 -21.48 17.77 -2.71
CA VAL A 65 -21.81 19.13 -2.25
C VAL A 65 -21.78 20.13 -3.42
N VAL A 66 -20.80 20.04 -4.31
CA VAL A 66 -20.70 20.93 -5.47
C VAL A 66 -21.84 20.69 -6.47
N LYS A 67 -22.15 19.42 -6.74
CA LYS A 67 -23.18 19.05 -7.72
C LYS A 67 -24.60 19.35 -7.22
N PHE A 68 -24.90 19.02 -5.96
CA PHE A 68 -26.25 19.12 -5.41
C PHE A 68 -26.47 20.36 -4.54
N GLY A 69 -25.46 20.81 -3.79
CA GLY A 69 -25.55 22.00 -2.93
C GLY A 69 -25.33 23.31 -3.68
N LEU A 70 -24.31 23.36 -4.55
CA LEU A 70 -23.96 24.57 -5.32
C LEU A 70 -24.53 24.58 -6.75
N ALA A 71 -25.21 23.50 -7.16
CA ALA A 71 -25.78 23.31 -8.50
C ALA A 71 -24.80 23.59 -9.66
N VAL A 72 -23.49 23.43 -9.42
CA VAL A 72 -22.46 23.68 -10.43
C VAL A 72 -22.47 22.53 -11.43
N GLN A 73 -22.69 22.85 -12.70
CA GLN A 73 -22.64 21.89 -13.79
C GLN A 73 -21.18 21.55 -14.13
N LEU A 74 -20.65 20.55 -13.41
CA LEU A 74 -19.38 19.91 -13.71
C LEU A 74 -19.59 18.67 -14.58
N PRO A 75 -18.67 18.37 -15.52
CA PRO A 75 -18.73 17.14 -16.29
C PRO A 75 -18.60 15.94 -15.33
N THR A 76 -19.65 15.14 -15.25
CA THR A 76 -19.83 14.15 -14.16
C THR A 76 -18.78 13.05 -14.20
N ILE A 77 -18.43 12.53 -15.38
CA ILE A 77 -17.45 11.44 -15.51
C ILE A 77 -16.04 11.94 -15.15
N PRO A 78 -15.51 13.04 -15.73
CA PRO A 78 -14.21 13.56 -15.35
C PRO A 78 -14.11 13.94 -13.87
N ALA A 79 -15.13 14.60 -13.32
CA ALA A 79 -15.12 15.04 -11.92
C ALA A 79 -15.11 13.85 -10.95
N LEU A 80 -15.84 12.77 -11.26
CA LEU A 80 -15.87 11.58 -10.43
C LEU A 80 -14.50 10.88 -10.41
N VAL A 81 -13.90 10.66 -11.59
CA VAL A 81 -12.57 10.05 -11.73
C VAL A 81 -11.51 10.85 -10.97
N VAL A 82 -11.51 12.17 -11.15
CA VAL A 82 -10.55 13.07 -10.51
C VAL A 82 -10.77 13.13 -8.99
N SER A 83 -12.01 13.09 -8.50
CA SER A 83 -12.29 13.04 -7.05
C SER A 83 -11.82 11.73 -6.41
N ILE A 84 -11.90 10.60 -7.12
CA ILE A 84 -11.49 9.30 -6.59
C ILE A 84 -9.97 9.22 -6.48
N ILE A 85 -9.25 9.71 -7.50
CA ILE A 85 -7.78 9.64 -7.57
C ILE A 85 -7.11 10.74 -6.73
N PHE A 86 -7.59 11.98 -6.83
CA PHE A 86 -6.94 13.15 -6.23
C PHE A 86 -7.72 13.74 -5.03
N GLY A 87 -8.89 13.20 -4.71
CA GLY A 87 -9.67 13.67 -3.56
C GLY A 87 -10.20 15.09 -3.74
N PRO A 88 -10.16 15.93 -2.68
CA PRO A 88 -10.72 17.29 -2.69
C PRO A 88 -9.95 18.23 -3.61
N ALA A 89 -8.63 18.02 -3.70
CA ALA A 89 -7.77 18.82 -4.57
C ALA A 89 -8.19 18.70 -6.04
N GLY A 90 -8.56 17.48 -6.47
CA GLY A 90 -9.06 17.23 -7.81
C GLY A 90 -10.36 18.00 -8.12
N ILE A 91 -11.30 18.04 -7.17
CA ILE A 91 -12.53 18.84 -7.31
C ILE A 91 -12.23 20.35 -7.29
N GLY A 92 -11.27 20.79 -6.48
CA GLY A 92 -10.81 22.19 -6.48
C GLY A 92 -10.26 22.62 -7.84
N VAL A 93 -9.44 21.79 -8.48
CA VAL A 93 -8.94 22.05 -9.84
C VAL A 93 -10.08 22.08 -10.85
N MET A 94 -11.05 21.18 -10.77
CA MET A 94 -12.25 21.20 -11.64
C MET A 94 -13.05 22.49 -11.50
N LEU A 95 -13.24 22.98 -10.28
CA LEU A 95 -13.92 24.24 -10.00
C LEU A 95 -13.15 25.43 -10.57
N LEU A 96 -11.81 25.44 -10.47
CA LEU A 96 -10.98 26.46 -11.09
C LEU A 96 -11.08 26.43 -12.62
N LEU A 97 -11.05 25.25 -13.23
CA LEU A 97 -11.19 25.11 -14.68
C LEU A 97 -12.58 25.56 -15.16
N LYS A 98 -13.63 25.25 -14.39
CA LYS A 98 -14.99 25.80 -14.61
C LYS A 98 -15.00 27.33 -14.52
N PHE A 99 -14.32 27.88 -13.51
CA PHE A 99 -14.22 29.34 -13.32
C PHE A 99 -13.53 30.03 -14.51
N PHE A 100 -12.53 29.39 -15.12
CA PHE A 100 -11.87 29.87 -16.33
C PHE A 100 -12.64 29.58 -17.64
N GLY A 101 -13.83 28.97 -17.57
CA GLY A 101 -14.66 28.68 -18.75
C GLY A 101 -14.14 27.55 -19.64
N LEU A 102 -13.23 26.71 -19.13
CA LEU A 102 -12.69 25.57 -19.87
C LEU A 102 -13.68 24.39 -19.93
N PHE A 103 -14.72 24.40 -19.07
CA PHE A 103 -15.85 23.45 -19.05
C PHE A 103 -17.13 24.12 -18.53
#